data_AF-A0A7C2ZC64-F1
#
_entry.id   AF-A0A7C2ZC64-F1
#
_cell.length_a   1.000
_cell.length_b   1.000
_cell.length_c   1.000
_cell.angle_alpha   90.00
_cell.angle_beta   90.00
_cell.angle_gamma   90.00
#
_symmetry.space_group_name_H-M   'P 1'
#
loop_
_entity.id
_entity.type
_entity.pdbx_description
1 polymer ?
#
loop_
_entity_poly.entity_id
_entity_poly.type
_entity_poly.pdbx_seq_one_letter_code
_entity_poly.pdbx_strand_id
1 'polypeptide(L)'
;MDLKHVNVYPTFSDEAPLRRTISLLSSVPLSCLSEVGEYTVTLPKRIIEEARRRNIDIEELILDAVSMILSDDPEAVIEARLEAAERYLNEAKDYVNRGDAVQASEKMYKVVEECIKALAQAYNIEEYVKASEEGRWWVSLIGKAARRLAGILNEPRVEFTWSVAYDLHVWGFHEAKYTINDVKGDLNHVQWLLEFTRSVILRKNK
;
A
#
# COMPACT_ATOMS: atom_id res chain seq x y z
N MET A 1 2.31 36.99 -45.31
CA MET A 1 2.14 37.28 -43.87
C MET A 1 0.76 36.76 -43.53
N ASP A 2 0.69 35.45 -43.34
CA ASP A 2 -0.53 34.66 -43.31
C ASP A 2 -0.97 34.43 -41.87
N LEU A 3 -2.17 34.90 -41.55
CA LEU A 3 -2.89 34.55 -40.33
C LEU A 3 -4.37 34.41 -40.70
N LYS A 4 -4.86 33.17 -40.59
CA LYS A 4 -6.08 32.75 -39.86
C LYS A 4 -6.65 31.49 -40.50
N HIS A 5 -6.15 30.33 -40.07
CA HIS A 5 -6.95 29.11 -40.10
C HIS A 5 -7.72 29.00 -38.78
N VAL A 6 -9.03 29.00 -38.94
CA VAL A 6 -10.07 28.75 -37.95
C VAL A 6 -9.92 27.32 -37.43
N ASN A 7 -9.92 27.14 -36.11
CA ASN A 7 -10.28 25.85 -35.52
C ASN A 7 -11.43 26.06 -34.54
N VAL A 8 -12.50 25.30 -34.78
CA VAL A 8 -13.80 25.38 -34.13
C VAL A 8 -13.77 24.44 -32.93
N TYR A 9 -13.97 24.96 -31.72
CA TYR A 9 -14.25 24.14 -30.55
C TYR A 9 -15.76 23.80 -30.53
N PRO A 10 -16.17 22.54 -30.35
CA PRO A 10 -17.55 22.25 -30.00
C PRO A 10 -17.77 22.50 -28.51
N THR A 11 -18.67 23.42 -28.20
CA THR A 11 -19.34 23.55 -26.91
C THR A 11 -20.28 22.36 -26.71
N PHE A 12 -20.09 21.57 -25.67
CA PHE A 12 -21.10 20.61 -25.20
C PHE A 12 -21.64 21.09 -23.85
N SER A 13 -22.77 21.80 -23.94
CA SER A 13 -23.83 21.74 -22.94
C SER A 13 -24.47 20.36 -23.05
N ASP A 14 -24.60 19.65 -21.94
CA ASP A 14 -25.85 19.02 -21.50
C ASP A 14 -25.60 18.16 -20.26
N GLU A 15 -26.01 18.70 -19.10
CA GLU A 15 -26.25 17.93 -17.89
C GLU A 15 -27.45 16.99 -18.10
N ALA A 16 -27.21 15.69 -18.24
CA ALA A 16 -28.08 14.57 -17.77
C ALA A 16 -27.67 13.26 -18.44
N PRO A 17 -26.91 12.39 -17.75
CA PRO A 17 -27.55 11.16 -17.27
C PRO A 17 -27.00 10.61 -15.93
N LEU A 18 -26.25 11.39 -15.14
CA LEU A 18 -25.62 10.90 -13.90
C LEU A 18 -26.57 10.66 -12.71
N ARG A 19 -27.81 11.16 -12.76
CA ARG A 19 -28.76 11.05 -11.63
C ARG A 19 -29.61 9.78 -11.61
N ARG A 20 -29.57 8.92 -12.65
CA ARG A 20 -30.36 7.67 -12.68
C ARG A 20 -29.62 6.44 -12.14
N THR A 21 -28.30 6.49 -12.02
CA THR A 21 -27.49 5.36 -11.52
C THR A 21 -27.44 5.26 -10.00
N ILE A 22 -27.73 6.35 -9.27
CA ILE A 22 -27.62 6.39 -7.80
C ILE A 22 -28.79 5.66 -7.10
N SER A 23 -29.88 5.36 -7.80
CA SER A 23 -31.07 4.72 -7.21
C SER A 23 -31.03 3.18 -7.16
N LEU A 24 -29.98 2.53 -7.69
CA LEU A 24 -29.91 1.06 -7.78
C LEU A 24 -28.77 0.42 -6.98
N LEU A 25 -27.96 1.22 -6.26
CA LEU A 25 -26.82 0.71 -5.49
C LEU A 25 -27.14 0.36 -4.03
N SER A 26 -28.37 0.53 -3.55
CA SER A 26 -28.74 0.25 -2.15
C SER A 26 -28.99 -1.24 -1.84
N SER A 27 -28.67 -2.16 -2.75
CA SER A 27 -28.98 -3.60 -2.58
C SER A 27 -27.86 -4.55 -2.99
N VAL A 28 -26.63 -4.06 -3.16
CA VAL A 28 -25.48 -4.95 -3.43
C VAL A 28 -24.83 -5.34 -2.10
N PRO A 29 -24.79 -6.62 -1.72
CA PRO A 29 -24.05 -7.06 -0.55
C PRO A 29 -22.57 -6.75 -0.71
N LEU A 30 -21.91 -6.32 0.39
CA LEU A 30 -20.48 -5.94 0.46
C LEU A 30 -19.50 -7.01 -0.05
N SER A 31 -19.96 -8.22 -0.36
CA SER A 31 -19.18 -9.31 -0.94
C SER A 31 -18.88 -9.15 -2.43
N CYS A 32 -19.09 -7.97 -3.02
CA CYS A 32 -18.94 -7.73 -4.46
C CYS A 32 -18.05 -6.51 -4.82
N LEU A 33 -17.30 -5.96 -3.87
CA LEU A 33 -16.18 -5.05 -4.11
C LEU A 33 -14.93 -5.95 -4.32
N SER A 34 -14.11 -5.87 -5.36
CA SER A 34 -13.88 -4.89 -6.42
C SER A 34 -13.42 -5.65 -7.68
N GLU A 35 -13.78 -5.19 -8.88
CA GLU A 35 -13.15 -5.66 -10.13
C GLU A 35 -11.67 -5.22 -10.11
N VAL A 36 -10.74 -6.15 -9.85
CA VAL A 36 -9.31 -5.84 -9.90
C VAL A 36 -8.93 -5.45 -11.32
N GLY A 37 -8.70 -4.16 -11.56
CA GLY A 37 -8.22 -3.64 -12.83
C GLY A 37 -6.70 -3.74 -12.93
N GLU A 38 -6.18 -4.52 -13.87
CA GLU A 38 -4.74 -4.53 -14.18
C GLU A 38 -4.42 -3.43 -15.19
N TYR A 39 -3.53 -2.51 -14.83
CA TYR A 39 -3.03 -1.46 -15.73
C TYR A 39 -1.51 -1.47 -15.80
N THR A 40 -0.96 -1.74 -16.98
CA THR A 40 0.49 -1.71 -17.21
C THR A 40 0.93 -0.32 -17.64
N VAL A 41 1.84 0.29 -16.88
CA VAL A 41 2.48 1.56 -17.25
C VAL A 41 3.85 1.29 -17.84
N THR A 42 4.11 1.81 -19.04
CA THR A 42 5.47 1.84 -19.61
C THR A 42 6.13 3.17 -19.26
N LEU A 43 7.21 3.15 -18.49
CA LEU A 43 7.97 4.35 -18.11
C LEU A 43 9.14 4.61 -19.07
N PRO A 44 9.43 5.88 -19.43
CA PRO A 44 10.64 6.24 -20.16
C PRO A 44 11.90 5.76 -19.44
N LYS A 45 12.87 5.20 -20.19
CA LYS A 45 14.13 4.65 -19.63
C LYS A 45 14.84 5.60 -18.67
N ARG A 46 14.92 6.89 -19.03
CA ARG A 46 15.55 7.94 -18.21
C ARG A 46 14.94 8.06 -16.81
N ILE A 47 13.63 7.83 -16.66
CA ILE A 47 12.95 7.86 -15.36
C ILE A 47 13.33 6.64 -14.54
N ILE A 48 13.33 5.45 -15.15
CA ILE A 48 13.72 4.20 -14.48
C ILE A 48 15.17 4.27 -13.99
N GLU A 49 16.07 4.75 -14.83
CA GLU A 49 17.49 4.92 -14.50
C GLU A 49 17.69 5.91 -13.35
N GLU A 50 16.99 7.04 -13.36
CA GLU A 50 17.09 8.05 -12.32
C GLU A 50 16.46 7.58 -11.00
N ALA A 51 15.33 6.86 -11.05
CA ALA A 51 14.71 6.26 -9.87
C ALA A 51 15.67 5.27 -9.19
N ARG A 52 16.30 4.38 -9.99
CA ARG A 52 17.34 3.46 -9.48
C ARG A 52 18.53 4.20 -8.88
N ARG A 53 19.04 5.23 -9.58
CA ARG A 53 20.18 6.03 -9.09
C ARG A 53 19.89 6.72 -7.77
N ARG A 54 18.63 7.11 -7.53
CA ARG A 54 18.18 7.79 -6.31
C ARG A 54 17.58 6.83 -5.27
N ASN A 55 17.59 5.52 -5.52
CA ASN A 55 16.95 4.52 -4.68
C ASN A 55 15.47 4.83 -4.38
N ILE A 56 14.74 5.28 -5.41
CA ILE A 56 13.30 5.56 -5.34
C ILE A 56 12.55 4.29 -5.74
N ASP A 57 11.71 3.80 -4.83
CA ASP A 57 10.76 2.74 -5.13
C ASP A 57 9.56 3.33 -5.90
N ILE A 58 9.36 2.85 -7.12
CA ILE A 58 8.30 3.32 -8.01
C ILE A 58 6.93 2.80 -7.55
N GLU A 59 6.86 1.57 -7.01
CA GLU A 59 5.61 1.02 -6.48
C GLU A 59 5.11 1.87 -5.31
N GLU A 60 6.03 2.21 -4.40
CA GLU A 60 5.75 3.09 -3.26
C GLU A 60 5.34 4.49 -3.71
N LEU A 61 6.07 5.08 -4.67
CA LEU A 61 5.75 6.40 -5.20
C LEU A 61 4.35 6.46 -5.82
N ILE A 62 3.94 5.39 -6.51
CA ILE A 62 2.59 5.30 -7.08
C ILE A 62 1.55 5.21 -5.96
N LEU A 63 1.79 4.40 -4.92
CA LEU A 63 0.86 4.24 -3.80
C LEU A 63 0.69 5.54 -3.00
N ASP A 64 1.79 6.28 -2.80
CA ASP A 64 1.76 7.60 -2.18
C ASP A 64 1.02 8.62 -3.06
N ALA A 65 1.28 8.64 -4.37
CA ALA A 65 0.56 9.51 -5.30
C ALA A 65 -0.95 9.20 -5.32
N VAL A 66 -1.33 7.93 -5.31
CA VAL A 66 -2.73 7.50 -5.22
C VAL A 66 -3.33 7.91 -3.87
N SER A 67 -2.59 7.79 -2.77
CA SER A 67 -3.04 8.26 -1.46
C SER A 67 -3.32 9.76 -1.45
N MET A 68 -2.54 10.56 -2.18
CA MET A 68 -2.78 12.00 -2.32
C MET A 68 -4.02 12.30 -3.18
N ILE A 69 -4.28 11.51 -4.22
CA ILE A 69 -5.48 11.68 -5.08
C ILE A 69 -6.76 11.33 -4.31
N LEU A 70 -6.68 10.32 -3.43
CA LEU A 70 -7.79 9.84 -2.61
C LEU A 70 -7.86 10.54 -1.23
N SER A 71 -7.31 11.75 -1.10
CA SER A 71 -7.25 12.46 0.20
C SER A 71 -8.61 12.68 0.85
N ASP A 72 -9.66 12.78 0.03
CA ASP A 72 -11.03 13.04 0.47
C ASP A 72 -11.79 11.75 0.84
N ASP A 73 -11.19 10.58 0.61
CA ASP A 73 -11.70 9.25 0.95
C ASP A 73 -10.62 8.42 1.67
N PRO A 74 -10.40 8.68 2.98
CA PRO A 74 -9.38 7.99 3.77
C PRO A 74 -9.58 6.47 3.81
N GLU A 75 -10.82 6.00 3.75
CA GLU A 75 -11.18 4.59 3.71
C GLU A 75 -10.69 3.92 2.42
N ALA A 76 -10.85 4.56 1.26
CA ALA A 76 -10.33 4.03 0.00
C ALA A 76 -8.80 3.90 -0.01
N VAL A 77 -8.08 4.83 0.66
CA VAL A 77 -6.62 4.72 0.83
C VAL A 77 -6.26 3.49 1.66
N ILE A 78 -6.97 3.25 2.76
CA ILE A 78 -6.76 2.08 3.62
C ILE A 78 -7.01 0.78 2.82
N GLU A 79 -8.09 0.74 2.04
CA GLU A 79 -8.42 -0.41 1.18
C GLU A 79 -7.31 -0.68 0.15
N ALA A 80 -6.85 0.35 -0.56
CA ALA A 80 -5.77 0.23 -1.53
C ALA A 80 -4.46 -0.30 -0.91
N ARG A 81 -4.12 0.14 0.32
CA ARG A 81 -2.96 -0.39 1.05
C ARG A 81 -3.12 -1.87 1.41
N LEU A 82 -4.33 -2.29 1.79
CA LEU A 82 -4.59 -3.69 2.11
C LEU A 82 -4.60 -4.59 0.86
N GLU A 83 -5.07 -4.10 -0.28
CA GLU A 83 -4.97 -4.79 -1.57
C GLU A 83 -3.50 -4.94 -1.99
N ALA A 84 -2.70 -3.87 -1.85
CA ALA A 84 -1.25 -3.92 -2.11
C ALA A 84 -0.55 -4.94 -1.19
N ALA A 85 -0.87 -4.92 0.10
CA ALA A 85 -0.33 -5.87 1.08
C ALA A 85 -0.69 -7.32 0.75
N GLU A 86 -1.90 -7.60 0.29
CA GLU A 86 -2.28 -8.95 -0.16
C GLU A 86 -1.51 -9.40 -1.38
N ARG A 87 -1.33 -8.51 -2.37
CA ARG A 87 -0.50 -8.78 -3.54
C ARG A 87 0.93 -9.09 -3.14
N TYR A 88 1.54 -8.29 -2.28
CA TYR A 88 2.90 -8.54 -1.77
C TYR A 88 3.01 -9.83 -0.98
N LEU A 89 1.97 -10.23 -0.24
CA LEU A 89 1.98 -11.52 0.47
C LEU A 89 1.98 -12.70 -0.52
N ASN A 90 1.22 -12.61 -1.61
CA ASN A 90 1.21 -13.63 -2.66
C ASN A 90 2.57 -13.70 -3.36
N GLU A 91 3.15 -12.55 -3.72
CA GLU A 91 4.51 -12.48 -4.28
C GLU A 91 5.55 -13.08 -3.32
N ALA A 92 5.48 -12.75 -2.02
CA ALA A 92 6.38 -13.30 -1.01
C ALA A 92 6.29 -14.83 -0.93
N LYS A 93 5.08 -15.39 -0.96
CA LYS A 93 4.86 -16.85 -1.00
C LYS A 93 5.49 -17.47 -2.25
N ASP A 94 5.33 -16.83 -3.40
CA ASP A 94 5.92 -17.30 -4.67
C ASP A 94 7.45 -17.26 -4.65
N TYR A 95 8.05 -16.19 -4.13
CA TYR A 95 9.51 -16.10 -3.96
C TYR A 95 10.03 -17.15 -2.97
N VAL A 96 9.28 -17.41 -1.89
CA VAL A 96 9.63 -18.49 -0.95
C VAL A 96 9.62 -19.85 -1.65
N ASN A 97 8.58 -20.14 -2.44
CA ASN A 97 8.47 -21.40 -3.19
C ASN A 97 9.60 -21.56 -4.22
N ARG A 98 10.08 -20.46 -4.78
CA ARG A 98 11.19 -20.42 -5.76
C ARG A 98 12.57 -20.43 -5.11
N GLY A 99 12.66 -20.34 -3.79
CA GLY A 99 13.93 -20.29 -3.05
C GLY A 99 14.64 -18.93 -3.10
N ASP A 100 13.96 -17.86 -3.48
CA ASP A 100 14.52 -16.51 -3.56
C ASP A 100 14.33 -15.77 -2.22
N ALA A 101 15.31 -15.92 -1.33
CA ALA A 101 15.26 -15.33 0.01
C ALA A 101 15.28 -13.79 -0.01
N VAL A 102 15.99 -13.18 -0.97
CA VAL A 102 16.15 -11.72 -1.07
C VAL A 102 14.81 -11.09 -1.41
N GLN A 103 14.14 -11.58 -2.46
CA GLN A 103 12.86 -11.05 -2.87
C GLN A 103 11.72 -11.43 -1.91
N ALA A 104 11.77 -12.62 -1.32
CA ALA A 104 10.82 -13.00 -0.27
C ALA A 104 10.90 -12.03 0.93
N SER A 105 12.11 -11.67 1.36
CA SER A 105 12.33 -10.73 2.47
C SER A 105 11.81 -9.33 2.16
N GLU A 106 12.09 -8.81 0.95
CA GLU A 106 11.58 -7.51 0.51
C GLU A 106 10.05 -7.46 0.53
N LYS A 107 9.40 -8.48 -0.05
CA LYS A 107 7.94 -8.50 -0.14
C LYS A 107 7.28 -8.71 1.22
N MET A 108 7.84 -9.55 2.09
CA MET A 108 7.39 -9.67 3.48
C MET A 108 7.48 -8.34 4.25
N TYR A 109 8.56 -7.57 4.06
CA TYR A 109 8.67 -6.23 4.63
C TYR A 109 7.56 -5.30 4.12
N LYS A 110 7.32 -5.25 2.81
CA LYS A 110 6.27 -4.41 2.20
C LYS A 110 4.86 -4.73 2.71
N VAL A 111 4.53 -6.02 2.94
CA VAL A 111 3.25 -6.39 3.56
C VAL A 111 3.09 -5.74 4.93
N VAL A 112 4.11 -5.86 5.78
CA VAL A 112 4.07 -5.36 7.16
C VAL A 112 4.05 -3.84 7.18
N GLU A 113 4.86 -3.20 6.34
CA GLU A 113 4.88 -1.76 6.15
C GLU A 113 3.48 -1.21 5.83
N GLU A 114 2.81 -1.76 4.81
CA GLU A 114 1.48 -1.29 4.42
C GLU A 114 0.42 -1.57 5.48
N CYS A 115 0.52 -2.68 6.20
CA CYS A 115 -0.37 -2.97 7.34
C CYS A 115 -0.21 -1.95 8.47
N ILE A 116 1.03 -1.55 8.80
CA ILE A 116 1.27 -0.54 9.85
C ILE A 116 0.80 0.84 9.39
N LYS A 117 1.04 1.24 8.13
CA LYS A 117 0.54 2.51 7.58
C LYS A 117 -0.99 2.56 7.60
N ALA A 118 -1.65 1.48 7.17
CA ALA A 118 -3.11 1.37 7.18
C ALA A 118 -3.68 1.47 8.61
N LEU A 119 -3.10 0.76 9.59
CA LEU A 119 -3.50 0.88 10.98
C LEU A 119 -3.25 2.28 11.54
N ALA A 120 -2.10 2.88 11.25
CA ALA A 120 -1.75 4.22 11.74
C ALA A 120 -2.73 5.28 11.24
N GLN A 121 -3.14 5.18 9.97
CA GLN A 121 -4.18 6.02 9.37
C GLN A 121 -5.55 5.74 9.99
N ALA A 122 -5.96 4.46 10.12
CA ALA A 122 -7.24 4.09 10.71
C ALA A 122 -7.40 4.56 12.16
N TYR A 123 -6.31 4.66 12.92
CA TYR A 123 -6.31 5.16 14.30
C TYR A 123 -5.94 6.64 14.39
N ASN A 124 -5.63 7.29 13.27
CA ASN A 124 -5.21 8.68 13.16
C ASN A 124 -4.14 9.05 14.21
N ILE A 125 -3.09 8.23 14.32
CA ILE A 125 -2.01 8.44 15.29
C ILE A 125 -1.03 9.51 14.80
N GLU A 126 -0.26 10.10 15.71
CA GLU A 126 0.66 11.20 15.38
C GLU A 126 1.71 10.86 14.31
N GLU A 127 2.16 9.60 14.19
CA GLU A 127 3.10 9.21 13.13
C GLU A 127 2.50 9.31 11.74
N TYR A 128 1.21 8.98 11.60
CA TYR A 128 0.51 9.13 10.34
C TYR A 128 0.37 10.61 9.98
N VAL A 129 -0.06 11.44 10.93
CA VAL A 129 -0.16 12.89 10.74
C VAL A 129 1.19 13.46 10.31
N LYS A 130 2.26 13.10 11.01
CA LYS A 130 3.62 13.54 10.69
C LYS A 130 4.10 13.06 9.32
N ALA A 131 3.84 11.81 8.96
CA ALA A 131 4.20 11.28 7.64
C ALA A 131 3.43 12.01 6.51
N SER A 132 2.18 12.37 6.76
CA SER A 132 1.35 13.16 5.84
C SER A 132 1.89 14.58 5.66
N GLU A 133 2.24 15.26 6.76
CA GLU A 133 2.85 16.61 6.73
C GLU A 133 4.20 16.63 6.01
N GLU A 134 5.02 15.60 6.20
CA GLU A 134 6.32 15.46 5.56
C GLU A 134 6.23 14.91 4.12
N GLY A 135 5.03 14.46 3.70
CA GLY A 135 4.78 13.85 2.39
C GLY A 135 5.50 12.53 2.17
N ARG A 136 5.93 11.83 3.22
CA ARG A 136 6.62 10.54 3.15
C ARG A 136 6.62 9.80 4.48
N TRP A 137 6.69 8.47 4.40
CA TRP A 137 7.00 7.63 5.56
C TRP A 137 8.51 7.44 5.70
N TRP A 138 9.03 7.70 6.90
CA TRP A 138 10.38 7.25 7.28
C TRP A 138 10.27 5.89 7.97
N VAL A 139 11.25 5.02 7.74
CA VAL A 139 11.33 3.71 8.42
C VAL A 139 11.28 3.88 9.95
N SER A 140 11.88 4.95 10.47
CA SER A 140 11.83 5.29 11.90
C SER A 140 10.43 5.70 12.37
N LEU A 141 9.60 6.33 11.52
CA LEU A 141 8.20 6.63 11.83
C LEU A 141 7.35 5.35 11.83
N ILE A 142 7.56 4.44 10.88
CA ILE A 142 6.83 3.17 10.83
C ILE A 142 7.13 2.34 12.10
N GLY A 143 8.39 2.29 12.52
CA GLY A 143 8.77 1.59 13.75
C GLY A 143 8.25 2.23 15.05
N LYS A 144 8.00 3.54 15.06
CA LYS A 144 7.31 4.21 16.18
C LYS A 144 5.81 3.92 16.15
N ALA A 145 5.20 3.97 14.96
CA ALA A 145 3.79 3.65 14.74
C ALA A 145 3.48 2.22 15.21
N ALA A 146 4.29 1.22 14.85
CA ALA A 146 4.10 -0.16 15.27
C ALA A 146 4.06 -0.32 16.80
N ARG A 147 4.94 0.38 17.53
CA ARG A 147 4.98 0.39 19.01
C ARG A 147 3.75 1.03 19.62
N ARG A 148 3.37 2.20 19.10
CA ARG A 148 2.18 2.92 19.56
C ARG A 148 0.92 2.09 19.30
N LEU A 149 0.79 1.51 18.11
CA LEU A 149 -0.33 0.65 17.73
C LEU A 149 -0.41 -0.61 18.59
N ALA A 150 0.71 -1.26 18.90
CA ALA A 150 0.73 -2.41 19.81
C ALA A 150 0.12 -2.06 21.18
N GLY A 151 0.41 -0.87 21.70
CA GLY A 151 -0.19 -0.35 22.94
C GLY A 151 -1.68 -0.03 22.81
N ILE A 152 -2.08 0.69 21.74
CA ILE A 152 -3.48 1.08 21.49
C ILE A 152 -4.37 -0.17 21.31
N LEU A 153 -3.87 -1.17 20.59
CA LEU A 153 -4.59 -2.40 20.26
C LEU A 153 -4.50 -3.47 21.35
N ASN A 154 -3.67 -3.24 22.38
CA ASN A 154 -3.30 -4.23 23.39
C ASN A 154 -2.85 -5.56 22.76
N GLU A 155 -2.06 -5.47 21.70
CA GLU A 155 -1.56 -6.61 20.92
C GLU A 155 -0.06 -6.44 20.63
N PRO A 156 0.82 -6.91 21.54
CA PRO A 156 2.27 -6.82 21.40
C PRO A 156 2.81 -7.47 20.12
N ARG A 157 2.08 -8.43 19.52
CA ARG A 157 2.53 -9.10 18.29
C ARG A 157 2.60 -8.15 17.09
N VAL A 158 1.94 -6.99 17.14
CA VAL A 158 2.09 -5.92 16.12
C VAL A 158 3.53 -5.38 16.09
N GLU A 159 4.09 -4.98 17.25
CA GLU A 159 5.49 -4.52 17.34
C GLU A 159 6.47 -5.64 17.01
N PHE A 160 6.21 -6.85 17.49
CA PHE A 160 7.05 -8.01 17.21
C PHE A 160 7.15 -8.27 15.70
N THR A 161 6.02 -8.26 15.00
CA THR A 161 5.98 -8.50 13.55
C THR A 161 6.71 -7.42 12.77
N TRP A 162 6.60 -6.14 13.19
CA TRP A 162 7.45 -5.08 12.65
C TRP A 162 8.94 -5.36 12.84
N SER A 163 9.34 -5.83 14.02
CA SER A 163 10.75 -6.12 14.31
C SER A 163 11.29 -7.24 13.42
N VAL A 164 10.51 -8.29 13.18
CA VAL A 164 10.83 -9.37 12.21
C VAL A 164 10.95 -8.80 10.80
N ALA A 165 9.99 -7.99 10.36
CA ALA A 165 10.01 -7.40 9.02
C ALA A 165 11.21 -6.47 8.80
N TYR A 166 11.59 -5.67 9.80
CA TYR A 166 12.75 -4.81 9.73
C TYR A 166 14.05 -5.62 9.64
N ASP A 167 14.15 -6.71 10.40
CA ASP A 167 15.29 -7.63 10.34
C ASP A 167 15.43 -8.29 8.96
N LEU A 168 14.31 -8.76 8.37
CA LEU A 168 14.23 -9.24 7.00
C LEU A 168 14.66 -8.18 5.97
N HIS A 169 14.21 -6.93 6.15
CA HIS A 169 14.57 -5.84 5.26
C HIS A 169 16.08 -5.57 5.25
N VAL A 170 16.71 -5.58 6.43
CA VAL A 170 18.15 -5.33 6.56
C VAL A 170 18.94 -6.57 6.11
N TRP A 171 18.77 -7.71 6.77
CA TRP A 171 19.63 -8.87 6.59
C TRP A 171 19.22 -9.76 5.42
N GLY A 172 17.93 -9.83 5.12
CA GLY A 172 17.39 -10.63 4.01
C GLY A 172 17.51 -9.89 2.68
N PHE A 173 17.06 -8.64 2.61
CA PHE A 173 17.00 -7.88 1.38
C PHE A 173 18.29 -7.09 1.08
N HIS A 174 18.67 -6.12 1.92
CA HIS A 174 19.82 -5.25 1.62
C HIS A 174 21.17 -5.98 1.71
N GLU A 175 21.36 -6.80 2.74
CA GLU A 175 22.64 -7.46 3.00
C GLU A 175 22.73 -8.88 2.42
N ALA A 176 21.60 -9.44 1.96
CA ALA A 176 21.48 -10.77 1.35
C ALA A 176 22.19 -11.88 2.15
N LYS A 177 22.06 -11.87 3.48
CA LYS A 177 22.71 -12.82 4.40
C LYS A 177 21.85 -14.04 4.72
N TYR A 178 20.52 -13.90 4.63
CA TYR A 178 19.61 -14.98 4.93
C TYR A 178 19.38 -15.92 3.76
N THR A 179 19.27 -17.20 4.10
CA THR A 179 18.85 -18.26 3.19
C THR A 179 17.34 -18.42 3.21
N ILE A 180 16.79 -19.20 2.28
CA ILE A 180 15.35 -19.45 2.26
C ILE A 180 14.86 -20.13 3.55
N ASN A 181 15.69 -20.94 4.19
CA ASN A 181 15.32 -21.64 5.42
C ASN A 181 15.21 -20.69 6.61
N ASP A 182 15.96 -19.59 6.59
CA ASP A 182 15.91 -18.58 7.65
C ASP A 182 14.62 -17.76 7.55
N VAL A 183 14.18 -17.43 6.32
CA VAL A 183 13.07 -16.46 6.11
C VAL A 183 11.70 -17.11 5.94
N LYS A 184 11.60 -18.37 5.48
CA LYS A 184 10.31 -18.98 5.14
C LYS A 184 9.33 -19.08 6.31
N GLY A 185 9.85 -19.15 7.55
CA GLY A 185 9.05 -19.21 8.77
C GLY A 185 8.32 -17.90 9.08
N ASP A 186 8.89 -16.77 8.63
CA ASP A 186 8.39 -15.43 8.95
C ASP A 186 7.10 -15.08 8.20
N LEU A 187 6.78 -15.81 7.13
CA LEU A 187 5.49 -15.72 6.43
C LEU A 187 4.30 -15.82 7.39
N ASN A 188 4.42 -16.62 8.46
CA ASN A 188 3.35 -16.77 9.46
C ASN A 188 3.11 -15.49 10.27
N HIS A 189 4.16 -14.71 10.55
CA HIS A 189 4.03 -13.44 11.25
C HIS A 189 3.41 -12.39 10.33
N VAL A 190 3.89 -12.33 9.10
CA VAL A 190 3.44 -11.39 8.07
C VAL A 190 1.98 -11.62 7.70
N GLN A 191 1.60 -12.87 7.42
CA GLN A 191 0.21 -13.25 7.12
C GLN A 191 -0.72 -12.93 8.29
N TRP A 192 -0.30 -13.24 9.51
CA TRP A 192 -1.09 -12.91 10.70
C TRP A 192 -1.35 -11.40 10.80
N LEU A 193 -0.35 -10.55 10.55
CA LEU A 193 -0.54 -9.10 10.69
C LEU A 193 -1.53 -8.58 9.64
N LEU A 194 -1.48 -9.07 8.41
CA LEU A 194 -2.45 -8.71 7.38
C LEU A 194 -3.89 -9.10 7.78
N GLU A 195 -4.09 -10.33 8.22
CA GLU A 195 -5.39 -10.82 8.69
C GLU A 195 -5.88 -10.05 9.92
N PHE A 196 -4.99 -9.76 10.85
CA PHE A 196 -5.28 -8.98 12.04
C PHE A 196 -5.69 -7.54 11.67
N THR A 197 -4.92 -6.86 10.81
CA THR A 197 -5.22 -5.51 10.34
C THR A 197 -6.59 -5.44 9.68
N ARG A 198 -6.92 -6.39 8.79
CA ARG A 198 -8.26 -6.52 8.19
C ARG A 198 -9.35 -6.64 9.26
N SER A 199 -9.15 -7.51 10.25
CA SER A 199 -10.12 -7.72 11.33
C SER A 199 -10.34 -6.47 12.19
N VAL A 200 -9.29 -5.67 12.40
CA VAL A 200 -9.34 -4.44 13.19
C VAL A 200 -10.08 -3.34 12.44
N ILE A 201 -9.75 -3.13 11.17
CA ILE A 201 -10.38 -2.11 10.32
C ILE A 201 -11.87 -2.42 10.11
N LEU A 202 -12.21 -3.69 9.82
CA LEU A 202 -13.61 -4.12 9.67
C LEU A 202 -14.45 -3.91 10.95
N ARG A 203 -13.85 -4.06 12.13
CA ARG A 203 -14.54 -3.81 13.41
C ARG A 203 -14.74 -2.33 13.69
N LYS A 204 -13.84 -1.47 13.20
CA LYS A 204 -13.93 -0.01 13.38
C LYS A 204 -15.00 0.61 12.48
N ASN A 205 -15.22 0.03 11.31
CA ASN A 205 -16.21 0.51 10.33
C ASN A 205 -17.66 0.04 10.63
N LYS A 206 -17.86 -0.73 11.71
CA LYS A 206 -19.18 -1.15 12.22
C LYS A 206 -19.59 -0.28 13.39
#